data_AF-A0A5C7PE00-F1
#
_entry.id   AF-A0A5C7PE00-F1
#
_cell.length_a   1.000
_cell.length_b   1.000
_cell.length_c   1.000
_cell.angle_alpha   90.00
_cell.angle_beta   90.00
_cell.angle_gamma   90.00
#
_symmetry.space_group_name_H-M   'P 1'
#
loop_
_entity.id
_entity.type
_entity.pdbx_description
1 polymer ?
#
loop_
_entity_poly.entity_id
_entity_poly.type
_entity_poly.pdbx_seq_one_letter_code
_entity_poly.pdbx_strand_id
1 'polypeptide(L)'
;MAGFANIAALVDNEIAGRSKYVTYRKVPAVVTGAGTWFDYSMAPGNPAPQYYAAAPLEAKVLTRSGDGGIQHGGATTEGRKYLRKVTAMAVAAAGVPQRITLLDYLMFYPFVDMGTADEQPMVNTEVLTRYTDGAGVRIMAVLVAPHGLVGDSFFVTYTNQDGTAGRVTPLHVMSTAISVNGTILTTQQTGAGRNGPFLTLQGSDTGVRSIEAVQCTAGTDVGLFTLVLVKPIAEFTVREITAPTEKDFFHDSGGKVPAVYDDAYLNFITCPSGSLSAVPLFGDATFIWTE
;
A
#
# COMPACT_ATOMS: atom_id res chain seq x y z
N MET A 1 14.13 7.10 11.99
CA MET A 1 13.86 6.88 13.42
C MET A 1 14.68 5.67 13.84
N ALA A 2 15.51 5.76 14.87
CA ALA A 2 16.22 4.59 15.42
C ALA A 2 15.26 3.83 16.35
N GLY A 3 15.17 2.50 16.22
CA GLY A 3 14.20 1.69 16.97
C GLY A 3 14.63 1.47 18.42
N PHE A 4 15.83 0.93 18.61
CA PHE A 4 16.39 0.59 19.93
C PHE A 4 17.71 1.33 20.15
N ALA A 5 18.01 1.68 21.40
CA ALA A 5 19.23 2.40 21.75
C ALA A 5 20.51 1.61 21.42
N ASN A 6 20.47 0.29 21.58
CA ASN A 6 21.56 -0.63 21.28
C ASN A 6 21.01 -2.08 21.17
N ILE A 7 21.90 -3.05 20.89
CA ILE A 7 21.53 -4.45 20.76
C ILE A 7 21.08 -5.09 22.08
N ALA A 8 21.61 -4.65 23.23
CA ALA A 8 21.16 -5.16 24.53
C ALA A 8 19.69 -4.82 24.77
N ALA A 9 19.29 -3.57 24.51
CA ALA A 9 17.89 -3.14 24.62
C ALA A 9 16.95 -3.94 23.70
N LEU A 10 17.41 -4.32 22.50
CA LEU A 10 16.66 -5.20 21.61
C LEU A 10 16.46 -6.58 22.25
N VAL A 11 17.55 -7.20 22.72
CA VAL A 11 17.56 -8.54 23.32
C VAL A 11 16.73 -8.57 24.60
N ASP A 12 16.82 -7.56 25.45
CA ASP A 12 16.04 -7.47 26.69
C ASP A 12 14.53 -7.46 26.42
N ASN A 13 14.08 -6.74 25.39
CA ASN A 13 12.67 -6.75 24.98
C ASN A 13 12.26 -8.11 24.42
N GLU A 14 13.13 -8.78 23.66
CA GLU A 14 12.86 -10.12 23.14
C GLU A 14 12.75 -11.17 24.26
N ILE A 15 13.67 -11.14 25.23
CA ILE A 15 13.64 -12.01 26.43
C ILE A 15 12.39 -11.74 27.27
N ALA A 16 11.96 -10.48 27.37
CA ALA A 16 10.72 -10.10 28.05
C ALA A 16 9.44 -10.53 27.30
N GLY A 17 9.55 -11.22 26.17
CA GLY A 17 8.41 -11.70 25.38
C GLY A 17 7.73 -10.61 24.57
N ARG A 18 8.37 -9.45 24.37
CA ARG A 18 7.81 -8.30 23.64
C ARG A 18 8.00 -8.42 22.14
N SER A 19 7.77 -9.62 21.61
CA SER A 19 7.90 -9.94 20.19
C SER A 19 6.72 -10.77 19.70
N LYS A 20 6.44 -10.65 18.40
CA LYS A 20 5.38 -11.40 17.72
C LYS A 20 5.88 -11.91 16.38
N TYR A 21 5.96 -13.22 16.26
CA TYR A 21 6.14 -13.90 14.99
C TYR A 21 4.77 -14.12 14.31
N VAL A 22 4.71 -13.88 13.01
CA VAL A 22 3.55 -14.18 12.16
C VAL A 22 3.96 -14.70 10.80
N THR A 23 3.07 -15.47 10.19
CA THR A 23 3.18 -15.89 8.79
C THR A 23 2.12 -15.19 7.94
N TYR A 24 2.39 -15.03 6.66
CA TYR A 24 1.45 -14.52 5.69
C TYR A 24 1.53 -15.30 4.38
N ARG A 25 0.43 -15.27 3.63
CA ARG A 25 0.34 -15.88 2.31
C ARG A 25 -0.71 -15.13 1.48
N LYS A 26 -0.37 -14.70 0.27
CA LYS A 26 -1.27 -14.02 -0.67
C LYS A 26 -1.19 -14.70 -2.04
N VAL A 27 -2.34 -14.95 -2.66
CA VAL A 27 -2.43 -15.66 -3.95
C VAL A 27 -3.36 -14.90 -4.88
N PRO A 28 -2.85 -14.08 -5.81
CA PRO A 28 -3.71 -13.37 -6.75
C PRO A 28 -4.54 -14.36 -7.58
N ALA A 29 -5.86 -14.16 -7.56
CA ALA A 29 -6.82 -14.98 -8.32
C ALA A 29 -7.20 -14.33 -9.67
N VAL A 30 -6.34 -13.45 -10.17
CA VAL A 30 -6.51 -12.68 -11.40
C VAL A 30 -5.25 -12.74 -12.24
N VAL A 31 -5.41 -12.58 -13.55
CA VAL A 31 -4.27 -12.51 -14.48
C VAL A 31 -3.68 -11.10 -14.44
N THR A 32 -2.64 -10.88 -13.64
CA THR A 32 -1.94 -9.59 -13.58
C THR A 32 -1.00 -9.40 -14.77
N GLY A 33 -0.56 -8.17 -15.02
CA GLY A 33 0.42 -7.84 -16.05
C GLY A 33 1.86 -7.73 -15.51
N ALA A 34 2.83 -8.11 -16.33
CA ALA A 34 4.25 -7.86 -16.06
C ALA A 34 4.54 -6.36 -15.95
N GLY A 35 5.43 -5.97 -15.03
CA GLY A 35 5.85 -4.57 -14.85
C GLY A 35 4.73 -3.62 -14.42
N THR A 36 3.58 -4.16 -13.99
CA THR A 36 2.43 -3.40 -13.49
C THR A 36 2.30 -3.65 -12.00
N TRP A 37 2.14 -2.58 -11.23
CA TRP A 37 2.00 -2.73 -9.79
C TRP A 37 0.65 -3.33 -9.42
N PHE A 38 0.65 -4.17 -8.40
CA PHE A 38 -0.51 -4.89 -7.92
C PHE A 38 -0.64 -4.75 -6.40
N ASP A 39 -1.85 -4.48 -5.93
CA ASP A 39 -2.21 -4.46 -4.52
C ASP A 39 -2.53 -5.87 -4.02
N TYR A 40 -1.60 -6.46 -3.27
CA TYR A 40 -1.85 -7.77 -2.67
C TYR A 40 -2.98 -7.72 -1.66
N SER A 41 -3.37 -6.56 -1.12
CA SER A 41 -4.49 -6.49 -0.20
C SER A 41 -5.78 -7.08 -0.79
N MET A 42 -5.98 -6.99 -2.12
CA MET A 42 -7.14 -7.55 -2.81
C MET A 42 -7.05 -9.05 -3.11
N ALA A 43 -5.87 -9.68 -2.94
CA ALA A 43 -5.69 -11.11 -3.19
C ALA A 43 -6.19 -11.96 -2.01
N PRO A 44 -6.76 -13.16 -2.22
CA PRO A 44 -7.08 -14.08 -1.12
C PRO A 44 -5.84 -14.58 -0.38
N GLY A 45 -6.03 -15.02 0.87
CA GLY A 45 -5.00 -15.61 1.70
C GLY A 45 -5.07 -15.14 3.15
N ASN A 46 -3.90 -15.03 3.79
CA ASN A 46 -3.73 -14.48 5.14
C ASN A 46 -2.77 -13.27 5.06
N PRO A 47 -3.21 -12.05 5.37
CA PRO A 47 -4.57 -11.68 5.79
C PRO A 47 -5.64 -11.78 4.68
N ALA A 48 -6.91 -11.79 5.10
CA ALA A 48 -8.08 -11.78 4.22
C ALA A 48 -8.06 -10.61 3.21
N PRO A 49 -8.75 -10.72 2.07
CA PRO A 49 -8.76 -9.67 1.06
C PRO A 49 -9.52 -8.43 1.53
N GLN A 50 -9.03 -7.25 1.14
CA GLN A 50 -9.72 -5.97 1.27
C GLN A 50 -10.27 -5.58 -0.11
N TYR A 51 -11.58 -5.39 -0.20
CA TYR A 51 -12.28 -5.04 -1.44
C TYR A 51 -12.64 -3.55 -1.54
N TYR A 52 -12.32 -2.76 -0.50
CA TYR A 52 -12.62 -1.34 -0.41
C TYR A 52 -14.13 -1.04 -0.56
N ALA A 53 -14.97 -1.89 0.01
CA ALA A 53 -16.42 -1.73 -0.06
C ALA A 53 -16.93 -0.76 1.03
N ALA A 54 -17.28 0.45 0.62
CA ALA A 54 -18.00 1.43 1.45
C ALA A 54 -18.85 2.35 0.55
N ALA A 55 -19.47 3.40 1.10
CA ALA A 55 -20.23 4.36 0.29
C ALA A 55 -19.31 5.04 -0.75
N PRO A 56 -19.72 5.14 -2.03
CA PRO A 56 -18.91 5.80 -3.06
C PRO A 56 -18.46 7.19 -2.65
N LEU A 57 -17.19 7.51 -2.94
CA LEU A 57 -16.55 8.81 -2.68
C LEU A 57 -16.47 9.24 -1.19
N GLU A 58 -16.90 8.38 -0.25
CA GLU A 58 -16.83 8.66 1.18
C GLU A 58 -15.56 8.06 1.81
N ALA A 59 -14.87 8.88 2.60
CA ALA A 59 -13.68 8.50 3.33
C ALA A 59 -13.97 7.39 4.34
N LYS A 60 -13.16 6.33 4.31
CA LYS A 60 -13.20 5.28 5.34
C LYS A 60 -11.81 4.94 5.86
N VAL A 61 -11.61 5.05 7.18
CA VAL A 61 -10.35 4.68 7.83
C VAL A 61 -10.18 3.16 7.82
N LEU A 62 -8.93 2.71 7.61
CA LEU A 62 -8.52 1.31 7.73
C LEU A 62 -7.76 1.07 9.03
N THR A 63 -8.19 0.03 9.74
CA THR A 63 -7.60 -0.42 11.00
C THR A 63 -7.42 -1.91 11.00
N ARG A 64 -6.43 -2.42 11.76
CA ARG A 64 -6.26 -3.87 11.87
C ARG A 64 -7.39 -4.53 12.66
N SER A 65 -7.92 -3.84 13.66
CA SER A 65 -8.98 -4.32 14.54
C SER A 65 -10.33 -4.41 13.81
N GLY A 66 -10.65 -3.45 12.94
CA GLY A 66 -11.87 -3.45 12.12
C GLY A 66 -11.77 -4.25 10.83
N ASP A 67 -10.64 -4.14 10.12
CA ASP A 67 -10.54 -4.58 8.73
C ASP A 67 -9.55 -5.75 8.51
N GLY A 68 -8.79 -6.14 9.53
CA GLY A 68 -7.82 -7.23 9.45
C GLY A 68 -6.40 -6.81 9.06
N GLY A 69 -5.81 -7.35 8.00
CA GLY A 69 -4.39 -7.11 7.70
C GLY A 69 -3.41 -7.95 8.56
N ILE A 70 -2.11 -7.74 8.37
CA ILE A 70 -1.07 -8.55 9.04
C ILE A 70 -1.12 -8.35 10.55
N GLN A 71 -1.09 -9.47 11.28
CA GLN A 71 -1.30 -9.55 12.72
C GLN A 71 -0.06 -9.15 13.53
N HIS A 72 0.28 -7.86 13.55
CA HIS A 72 1.54 -7.36 14.15
C HIS A 72 1.59 -7.31 15.69
N GLY A 73 0.54 -7.75 16.38
CA GLY A 73 0.43 -7.74 17.85
C GLY A 73 -0.60 -6.74 18.37
N GLY A 74 -0.87 -6.78 19.67
CA GLY A 74 -1.79 -5.87 20.35
C GLY A 74 -1.24 -4.45 20.48
N ALA A 75 -2.04 -3.55 21.06
CA ALA A 75 -1.58 -2.20 21.36
C ALA A 75 -0.47 -2.20 22.42
N THR A 76 0.45 -1.25 22.31
CA THR A 76 1.52 -0.99 23.28
C THR A 76 1.09 0.17 24.17
N THR A 77 1.18 0.05 25.50
CA THR A 77 0.65 1.07 26.42
C THR A 77 1.45 2.38 26.38
N GLU A 78 2.78 2.29 26.49
CA GLU A 78 3.69 3.44 26.52
C GLU A 78 4.81 3.33 25.48
N GLY A 79 4.89 2.19 24.81
CA GLY A 79 5.97 1.84 23.93
C GLY A 79 5.73 2.13 22.45
N ARG A 80 6.62 1.58 21.63
CA ARG A 80 6.51 1.62 20.17
C ARG A 80 6.79 0.25 19.61
N LYS A 81 6.05 -0.10 18.55
CA LYS A 81 6.22 -1.35 17.82
C LYS A 81 7.00 -1.12 16.54
N TYR A 82 7.76 -2.15 16.13
CA TYR A 82 8.67 -2.11 15.02
C TYR A 82 8.66 -3.41 14.22
N LEU A 83 8.88 -3.33 12.91
CA LEU A 83 9.11 -4.48 12.04
C LEU A 83 10.57 -4.94 12.14
N ARG A 84 10.81 -6.02 12.87
CA ARG A 84 12.16 -6.54 13.15
C ARG A 84 12.75 -7.32 11.99
N LYS A 85 11.99 -8.25 11.44
CA LYS A 85 12.39 -9.13 10.34
C LYS A 85 11.23 -9.37 9.39
N VAL A 86 11.52 -9.57 8.12
CA VAL A 86 10.56 -10.04 7.12
C VAL A 86 11.24 -11.03 6.17
N THR A 87 10.52 -12.10 5.84
CA THR A 87 10.94 -13.12 4.89
C THR A 87 9.88 -13.24 3.80
N ALA A 88 10.27 -13.34 2.53
CA ALA A 88 9.33 -13.55 1.44
C ALA A 88 9.88 -14.50 0.39
N MET A 89 8.99 -15.34 -0.16
CA MET A 89 9.29 -16.28 -1.22
C MET A 89 8.11 -16.40 -2.19
N ALA A 90 8.44 -16.59 -3.46
CA ALA A 90 7.52 -17.04 -4.50
C ALA A 90 8.14 -18.26 -5.18
N VAL A 91 7.31 -19.25 -5.52
CA VAL A 91 7.77 -20.55 -6.06
C VAL A 91 7.53 -20.70 -7.56
N ALA A 92 7.17 -19.61 -8.24
CA ALA A 92 6.92 -19.61 -9.67
C ALA A 92 7.74 -18.51 -10.35
N ALA A 93 8.37 -18.86 -11.49
CA ALA A 93 9.23 -17.94 -12.24
C ALA A 93 8.51 -16.66 -12.66
N ALA A 94 7.20 -16.74 -12.98
CA ALA A 94 6.39 -15.58 -13.34
C ALA A 94 6.26 -14.54 -12.20
N GLY A 95 6.48 -14.95 -10.95
CA GLY A 95 6.47 -14.05 -9.80
C GLY A 95 7.84 -13.49 -9.42
N VAL A 96 8.92 -13.76 -10.16
CA VAL A 96 10.27 -13.28 -9.79
C VAL A 96 11.08 -12.77 -11.01
N PRO A 97 11.91 -11.72 -10.85
CA PRO A 97 12.00 -10.89 -9.66
C PRO A 97 10.72 -10.07 -9.45
N GLN A 98 10.36 -9.84 -8.18
CA GLN A 98 9.28 -8.93 -7.82
C GLN A 98 9.72 -7.99 -6.71
N ARG A 99 9.50 -6.68 -6.91
CA ARG A 99 9.74 -5.66 -5.87
C ARG A 99 8.50 -5.59 -5.00
N ILE A 100 8.68 -5.68 -3.69
CA ILE A 100 7.59 -5.66 -2.71
C ILE A 100 7.77 -4.46 -1.78
N THR A 101 6.66 -3.78 -1.50
CA THR A 101 6.59 -2.72 -0.49
C THR A 101 5.54 -3.09 0.54
N LEU A 102 5.91 -3.09 1.81
CA LEU A 102 4.99 -3.15 2.94
C LEU A 102 4.45 -1.75 3.24
N LEU A 103 3.13 -1.64 3.36
CA LEU A 103 2.43 -0.38 3.61
C LEU A 103 1.56 -0.48 4.87
N ASP A 104 1.40 0.64 5.59
CA ASP A 104 0.24 0.89 6.45
C ASP A 104 -0.83 1.57 5.61
N TYR A 105 -2.00 0.94 5.49
CA TYR A 105 -3.15 1.50 4.78
C TYR A 105 -3.98 2.29 5.80
N LEU A 106 -4.21 3.57 5.51
CA LEU A 106 -4.73 4.51 6.49
C LEU A 106 -6.20 4.81 6.25
N MET A 107 -6.56 5.08 5.00
CA MET A 107 -7.90 5.51 4.60
C MET A 107 -8.09 5.24 3.11
N PHE A 108 -9.34 5.05 2.67
CA PHE A 108 -9.67 4.96 1.25
C PHE A 108 -10.94 5.73 0.90
N TYR A 109 -11.09 6.02 -0.40
CA TYR A 109 -12.23 6.67 -1.03
C TYR A 109 -12.67 5.78 -2.21
N PRO A 110 -13.73 5.00 -2.06
CA PRO A 110 -14.06 3.94 -3.00
C PRO A 110 -14.90 4.43 -4.19
N PHE A 111 -14.91 3.61 -5.23
CA PHE A 111 -15.87 3.69 -6.34
C PHE A 111 -15.90 5.03 -7.08
N VAL A 112 -14.72 5.57 -7.39
CA VAL A 112 -14.58 6.68 -8.34
C VAL A 112 -14.98 6.21 -9.72
N ASP A 113 -15.92 6.94 -10.35
CA ASP A 113 -16.43 6.66 -11.69
C ASP A 113 -15.45 7.13 -12.77
N MET A 114 -15.16 6.27 -13.73
CA MET A 114 -14.28 6.54 -14.87
C MET A 114 -15.06 6.99 -16.11
N GLY A 115 -16.39 6.84 -16.10
CA GLY A 115 -17.30 7.16 -17.21
C GLY A 115 -17.80 8.59 -17.27
N THR A 116 -17.22 9.49 -16.47
CA THR A 116 -17.54 10.91 -16.49
C THR A 116 -16.28 11.77 -16.40
N ALA A 117 -16.33 12.94 -17.04
CA ALA A 117 -15.30 13.98 -16.93
C ALA A 117 -15.64 15.02 -15.84
N ASP A 118 -16.80 14.89 -15.18
CA ASP A 118 -17.19 15.76 -14.09
C ASP A 118 -16.29 15.56 -12.87
N GLU A 119 -16.05 16.65 -12.13
CA GLU A 119 -15.37 16.56 -10.84
C GLU A 119 -16.22 15.73 -9.86
N GLN A 120 -15.57 14.77 -9.20
CA GLN A 120 -16.17 13.92 -8.19
C GLN A 120 -15.64 14.33 -6.81
N PRO A 121 -16.38 15.14 -6.05
CA PRO A 121 -15.96 15.59 -4.72
C PRO A 121 -16.03 14.44 -3.70
N MET A 122 -15.06 14.40 -2.80
CA MET A 122 -14.98 13.41 -1.72
C MET A 122 -15.71 13.89 -0.47
N VAL A 123 -16.39 12.95 0.20
CA VAL A 123 -17.00 13.17 1.51
C VAL A 123 -16.00 12.77 2.60
N ASN A 124 -15.47 13.74 3.34
CA ASN A 124 -14.45 13.54 4.38
C ASN A 124 -15.07 13.64 5.78
N THR A 125 -15.80 12.61 6.20
CA THR A 125 -16.40 12.50 7.55
C THR A 125 -15.44 11.90 8.58
N GLU A 126 -14.42 11.16 8.13
CA GLU A 126 -13.36 10.60 8.96
C GLU A 126 -12.02 11.33 8.76
N VAL A 127 -11.11 11.20 9.72
CA VAL A 127 -9.75 11.77 9.68
C VAL A 127 -8.71 10.68 9.86
N LEU A 128 -7.50 10.89 9.37
CA LEU A 128 -6.37 9.97 9.60
C LEU A 128 -6.17 9.77 11.10
N THR A 129 -6.18 8.51 11.55
CA THR A 129 -5.92 8.14 12.95
C THR A 129 -4.45 7.87 13.23
N ARG A 130 -3.64 7.70 12.16
CA ARG A 130 -2.20 7.49 12.18
C ARG A 130 -1.57 8.36 11.10
N TYR A 131 -0.35 8.87 11.34
CA TYR A 131 0.30 9.85 10.46
C TYR A 131 -0.63 11.05 10.18
N THR A 132 -1.21 11.61 11.24
CA THR A 132 -2.28 12.63 11.21
C THR A 132 -1.85 13.92 10.51
N ASP A 133 -0.55 14.20 10.49
CA ASP A 133 0.02 15.33 9.77
C ASP A 133 0.10 15.08 8.25
N GLY A 134 -0.15 13.87 7.77
CA GLY A 134 -0.03 13.47 6.37
C GLY A 134 1.41 13.32 5.89
N ALA A 135 2.43 13.54 6.72
CA ALA A 135 3.81 13.58 6.29
C ALA A 135 4.28 12.20 5.80
N GLY A 136 4.69 12.13 4.53
CA GLY A 136 5.10 10.89 3.90
C GLY A 136 3.96 9.91 3.60
N VAL A 137 2.69 10.30 3.79
CA VAL A 137 1.52 9.59 3.27
C VAL A 137 1.49 9.75 1.75
N ARG A 138 1.03 8.73 1.04
CA ARG A 138 0.99 8.63 -0.42
C ARG A 138 -0.42 8.25 -0.88
N ILE A 139 -0.77 8.64 -2.10
CA ILE A 139 -2.03 8.24 -2.74
C ILE A 139 -1.75 7.09 -3.71
N MET A 140 -2.52 6.02 -3.62
CA MET A 140 -2.52 4.88 -4.54
C MET A 140 -3.88 4.78 -5.22
N ALA A 141 -3.91 4.72 -6.56
CA ALA A 141 -5.12 4.53 -7.33
C ALA A 141 -5.29 3.04 -7.69
N VAL A 142 -6.17 2.34 -6.98
CA VAL A 142 -6.38 0.89 -7.11
C VAL A 142 -7.63 0.63 -7.95
N LEU A 143 -7.49 -0.11 -9.06
CA LEU A 143 -8.61 -0.53 -9.87
C LEU A 143 -9.47 -1.57 -9.11
N VAL A 144 -10.78 -1.34 -9.00
CA VAL A 144 -11.71 -2.21 -8.28
C VAL A 144 -12.86 -2.74 -9.14
N ALA A 145 -13.08 -2.15 -10.32
CA ALA A 145 -13.86 -2.75 -11.40
C ALA A 145 -13.13 -2.55 -12.73
N PRO A 146 -13.02 -3.57 -13.60
CA PRO A 146 -12.30 -3.45 -14.87
C PRO A 146 -12.81 -2.30 -15.75
N HIS A 147 -11.87 -1.72 -16.52
CA HIS A 147 -12.08 -0.63 -17.46
C HIS A 147 -11.81 -1.04 -18.91
N GLY A 148 -12.11 -0.14 -19.84
CA GLY A 148 -12.02 -0.36 -21.28
C GLY A 148 -10.60 -0.28 -21.86
N LEU A 149 -9.57 0.01 -21.04
CA LEU A 149 -8.17 0.14 -21.47
C LEU A 149 -7.96 1.26 -22.51
N VAL A 150 -8.81 2.29 -22.49
CA VAL A 150 -8.77 3.42 -23.43
C VAL A 150 -7.66 4.41 -23.06
N GLY A 151 -7.30 4.49 -21.78
CA GLY A 151 -6.16 5.28 -21.30
C GLY A 151 -6.49 6.75 -21.03
N ASP A 152 -7.65 7.05 -20.42
CA ASP A 152 -7.97 8.39 -19.93
C ASP A 152 -6.93 8.86 -18.90
N SER A 153 -6.91 10.17 -18.64
CA SER A 153 -6.10 10.77 -17.60
C SER A 153 -6.97 11.30 -16.47
N PHE A 154 -6.40 11.44 -15.29
CA PHE A 154 -7.06 12.04 -14.15
C PHE A 154 -6.07 12.83 -13.30
N PHE A 155 -6.59 13.72 -12.47
CA PHE A 155 -5.84 14.40 -11.42
C PHE A 155 -6.65 14.37 -10.12
N VAL A 156 -5.96 14.60 -9.01
CA VAL A 156 -6.54 14.57 -7.67
C VAL A 156 -6.28 15.91 -6.98
N THR A 157 -7.32 16.46 -6.38
CA THR A 157 -7.25 17.62 -5.48
C THR A 157 -7.15 17.13 -4.04
N TYR A 158 -6.25 17.68 -3.23
CA TYR A 158 -5.95 17.18 -1.89
C TYR A 158 -5.46 18.27 -0.93
N THR A 159 -5.54 17.96 0.38
CA THR A 159 -4.91 18.73 1.45
C THR A 159 -3.54 18.11 1.78
N ASN A 160 -2.45 18.90 1.68
CA ASN A 160 -1.09 18.40 1.88
C ASN A 160 -0.70 18.26 3.37
N GLN A 161 0.54 17.81 3.61
CA GLN A 161 1.09 17.62 4.95
C GLN A 161 1.15 18.90 5.81
N ASP A 162 1.16 20.07 5.18
CA ASP A 162 1.20 21.36 5.87
C ASP A 162 -0.20 21.90 6.17
N GLY A 163 -1.26 21.14 5.81
CA GLY A 163 -2.65 21.53 5.96
C GLY A 163 -3.13 22.52 4.91
N THR A 164 -2.38 22.70 3.81
CA THR A 164 -2.81 23.52 2.68
C THR A 164 -3.74 22.72 1.78
N ALA A 165 -5.00 23.17 1.69
CA ALA A 165 -6.03 22.60 0.83
C ALA A 165 -5.89 23.03 -0.64
N GLY A 166 -6.61 22.36 -1.54
CA GLY A 166 -6.68 22.73 -2.96
C GLY A 166 -5.40 22.48 -3.76
N ARG A 167 -4.52 21.58 -3.26
CA ARG A 167 -3.32 21.15 -3.98
C ARG A 167 -3.72 20.14 -5.05
N VAL A 168 -3.05 20.14 -6.19
CA VAL A 168 -3.45 19.35 -7.36
C VAL A 168 -2.29 18.52 -7.88
N THR A 169 -2.49 17.20 -7.99
CA THR A 169 -1.49 16.32 -8.62
C THR A 169 -1.31 16.68 -10.09
N PRO A 170 -0.15 16.42 -10.70
CA PRO A 170 -0.07 16.39 -12.16
C PRO A 170 -1.08 15.39 -12.76
N LEU A 171 -1.32 15.50 -14.06
CA LEU A 171 -2.12 14.51 -14.77
C LEU A 171 -1.44 13.13 -14.72
N HIS A 172 -2.22 12.13 -14.35
CA HIS A 172 -1.84 10.74 -14.33
C HIS A 172 -2.63 9.97 -15.39
N VAL A 173 -1.93 9.16 -16.17
CA VAL A 173 -2.55 8.38 -17.26
C VAL A 173 -2.89 6.99 -16.76
N MET A 174 -4.13 6.57 -16.98
CA MET A 174 -4.61 5.23 -16.68
C MET A 174 -3.92 4.19 -17.57
N SER A 175 -3.73 2.99 -17.03
CA SER A 175 -3.10 1.87 -17.73
C SER A 175 -3.93 1.49 -18.96
N THR A 176 -3.27 1.09 -20.03
CA THR A 176 -3.91 0.50 -21.22
C THR A 176 -3.46 -0.95 -21.41
N ALA A 177 -2.67 -1.48 -20.47
CA ALA A 177 -2.03 -2.78 -20.59
C ALA A 177 -2.82 -3.90 -19.91
N ILE A 178 -3.42 -3.64 -18.75
CA ILE A 178 -4.14 -4.66 -17.98
C ILE A 178 -5.30 -4.07 -17.20
N SER A 179 -6.41 -4.80 -17.18
CA SER A 179 -7.60 -4.41 -16.44
C SER A 179 -8.12 -5.54 -15.57
N VAL A 180 -7.60 -5.62 -14.35
CA VAL A 180 -8.03 -6.56 -13.32
C VAL A 180 -8.03 -5.87 -11.97
N ASN A 181 -8.92 -6.31 -11.08
CA ASN A 181 -9.01 -5.77 -9.72
C ASN A 181 -7.66 -5.90 -9.00
N GLY A 182 -7.25 -4.84 -8.31
CA GLY A 182 -5.96 -4.75 -7.59
C GLY A 182 -4.83 -4.15 -8.42
N THR A 183 -5.01 -3.91 -9.72
CA THR A 183 -4.04 -3.16 -10.53
C THR A 183 -3.90 -1.74 -10.01
N ILE A 184 -2.66 -1.25 -9.85
CA ILE A 184 -2.43 0.18 -9.60
C ILE A 184 -2.52 0.91 -10.93
N LEU A 185 -3.57 1.71 -11.06
CA LEU A 185 -4.11 2.19 -12.32
C LEU A 185 -3.12 3.02 -13.14
N THR A 186 -2.18 3.71 -12.51
CA THR A 186 -1.22 4.60 -13.17
C THR A 186 0.06 3.89 -13.61
N THR A 187 0.10 2.56 -13.52
CA THR A 187 1.31 1.77 -13.74
C THR A 187 1.16 0.83 -14.93
N GLN A 188 2.25 0.70 -15.69
CA GLN A 188 2.47 -0.29 -16.74
C GLN A 188 3.93 -0.19 -17.19
N GLN A 189 4.42 -1.20 -17.92
CA GLN A 189 5.84 -1.31 -18.29
C GLN A 189 6.34 -0.22 -19.23
N THR A 190 5.47 0.35 -20.08
CA THR A 190 5.86 1.29 -21.13
C THR A 190 4.88 2.47 -21.25
N GLY A 191 5.32 3.55 -21.88
CA GLY A 191 4.51 4.76 -22.14
C GLY A 191 4.91 5.96 -21.29
N ALA A 192 4.42 7.14 -21.68
CA ALA A 192 4.65 8.39 -20.95
C ALA A 192 3.78 8.46 -19.69
N GLY A 193 4.23 9.22 -18.69
CA GLY A 193 3.45 9.48 -17.47
C GLY A 193 3.25 8.27 -16.56
N ARG A 194 4.04 7.19 -16.73
CA ARG A 194 4.00 5.99 -15.90
C ARG A 194 4.83 6.23 -14.66
N ASN A 195 4.14 6.51 -13.57
CA ASN A 195 4.74 6.75 -12.28
C ASN A 195 4.83 5.44 -11.51
N GLY A 196 5.56 5.43 -10.40
CA GLY A 196 5.54 4.30 -9.47
C GLY A 196 4.13 4.04 -8.92
N PRO A 197 4.00 3.20 -7.87
CA PRO A 197 2.69 2.83 -7.34
C PRO A 197 1.94 3.98 -6.66
N PHE A 198 2.55 5.16 -6.57
CA PHE A 198 2.02 6.33 -5.88
C PHE A 198 1.88 7.50 -6.84
N LEU A 199 0.79 8.25 -6.69
CA LEU A 199 0.59 9.51 -7.42
C LEU A 199 1.66 10.53 -7.03
N THR A 200 2.02 11.37 -8.00
CA THR A 200 3.00 12.44 -7.82
C THR A 200 2.29 13.64 -7.20
N LEU A 201 2.87 14.22 -6.14
CA LEU A 201 2.29 15.38 -5.47
C LEU A 201 2.81 16.70 -6.07
N GLN A 202 2.07 17.78 -5.87
CA GLN A 202 2.39 19.11 -6.38
C GLN A 202 3.65 19.69 -5.73
N GLY A 203 4.61 20.11 -6.55
CA GLY A 203 5.79 20.84 -6.10
C GLY A 203 6.63 20.02 -5.11
N SER A 204 6.80 20.55 -3.89
CA SER A 204 7.59 19.93 -2.82
C SER A 204 6.73 19.21 -1.77
N ASP A 205 5.45 18.96 -2.05
CA ASP A 205 4.56 18.30 -1.10
C ASP A 205 5.10 16.90 -0.76
N THR A 206 5.22 16.62 0.54
CA THR A 206 5.81 15.38 1.04
C THR A 206 4.76 14.38 1.53
N GLY A 207 3.48 14.76 1.58
CA GLY A 207 2.40 13.81 1.77
C GLY A 207 1.02 14.48 1.83
N VAL A 208 0.03 13.70 2.25
CA VAL A 208 -1.40 13.99 2.07
C VAL A 208 -2.16 13.70 3.35
N ARG A 209 -3.01 14.63 3.77
CA ARG A 209 -3.90 14.47 4.92
C ARG A 209 -5.28 13.94 4.52
N SER A 210 -5.79 14.41 3.40
CA SER A 210 -7.10 14.03 2.85
C SER A 210 -7.17 14.29 1.35
N ILE A 211 -8.05 13.56 0.67
CA ILE A 211 -8.38 13.79 -0.74
C ILE A 211 -9.68 14.58 -0.79
N GLU A 212 -9.69 15.65 -1.59
CA GLU A 212 -10.81 16.58 -1.72
C GLU A 212 -11.69 16.24 -2.92
N ALA A 213 -11.08 15.92 -4.06
CA ALA A 213 -11.78 15.56 -5.28
C ALA A 213 -10.89 14.80 -6.26
N VAL A 214 -11.51 14.17 -7.25
CA VAL A 214 -10.85 13.57 -8.40
C VAL A 214 -11.62 13.92 -9.66
N GLN A 215 -10.90 14.10 -10.76
CA GLN A 215 -11.52 14.38 -12.05
C GLN A 215 -10.79 13.63 -13.16
N CYS A 216 -11.54 12.80 -13.90
CA CYS A 216 -11.10 12.22 -15.16
C CYS A 216 -11.22 13.28 -16.26
N THR A 217 -10.29 13.32 -17.21
CA THR A 217 -10.21 14.42 -18.17
C THR A 217 -11.12 14.27 -19.36
N ALA A 218 -11.37 13.04 -19.81
CA ALA A 218 -12.19 12.76 -20.98
C ALA A 218 -13.49 12.06 -20.63
N GLY A 219 -13.55 11.32 -19.53
CA GLY A 219 -14.72 10.52 -19.14
C GLY A 219 -15.06 9.43 -20.16
N THR A 220 -14.04 8.97 -20.90
CA THR A 220 -14.21 8.05 -22.05
C THR A 220 -14.01 6.59 -21.68
N ASP A 221 -13.60 6.31 -20.45
CA ASP A 221 -13.39 4.95 -19.97
C ASP A 221 -14.62 4.45 -19.20
N VAL A 222 -14.65 3.18 -18.85
CA VAL A 222 -15.69 2.58 -18.00
C VAL A 222 -15.04 1.93 -16.78
N GLY A 223 -15.75 1.64 -15.71
CA GLY A 223 -15.18 0.96 -14.54
C GLY A 223 -15.00 1.87 -13.33
N LEU A 224 -14.34 1.33 -12.30
CA LEU A 224 -14.24 1.98 -10.99
C LEU A 224 -12.85 1.80 -10.40
N PHE A 225 -12.33 2.85 -9.79
CA PHE A 225 -11.12 2.78 -8.97
C PHE A 225 -11.34 3.37 -7.58
N THR A 226 -10.43 3.04 -6.67
CA THR A 226 -10.40 3.52 -5.30
C THR A 226 -9.11 4.31 -5.09
N LEU A 227 -9.20 5.47 -4.45
CA LEU A 227 -8.04 6.20 -3.98
C LEU A 227 -7.73 5.77 -2.55
N VAL A 228 -6.50 5.34 -2.29
CA VAL A 228 -6.08 4.81 -0.99
C VAL A 228 -4.91 5.64 -0.46
N LEU A 229 -5.05 6.15 0.76
CA LEU A 229 -3.97 6.79 1.51
C LEU A 229 -3.16 5.74 2.26
N VAL A 230 -1.87 5.69 1.96
CA VAL A 230 -0.95 4.68 2.50
C VAL A 230 0.36 5.30 2.97
N LYS A 231 1.00 4.67 3.95
CA LYS A 231 2.36 4.99 4.38
C LYS A 231 3.31 3.84 4.05
N PRO A 232 4.29 4.02 3.15
CA PRO A 232 5.33 3.03 2.93
C PRO A 232 6.19 2.85 4.19
N ILE A 233 6.33 1.59 4.63
CA ILE A 233 7.08 1.23 5.84
C ILE A 233 8.41 0.56 5.48
N ALA A 234 8.38 -0.39 4.53
CA ALA A 234 9.54 -1.18 4.18
C ALA A 234 9.51 -1.68 2.73
N GLU A 235 10.69 -1.89 2.17
CA GLU A 235 10.88 -2.44 0.83
C GLU A 235 11.88 -3.59 0.84
N PHE A 236 11.59 -4.60 0.02
CA PHE A 236 12.42 -5.77 -0.25
C PHE A 236 12.07 -6.37 -1.62
N THR A 237 12.90 -7.27 -2.14
CA THR A 237 12.72 -7.85 -3.48
C THR A 237 12.91 -9.34 -3.41
N VAL A 238 11.92 -10.11 -3.86
CA VAL A 238 12.10 -11.56 -4.09
C VAL A 238 12.75 -11.70 -5.46
N ARG A 239 13.99 -12.22 -5.48
CA ARG A 239 14.83 -12.22 -6.68
C ARG A 239 14.68 -13.47 -7.55
N GLU A 240 14.48 -14.61 -6.92
CA GLU A 240 14.46 -15.91 -7.58
C GLU A 240 13.56 -16.90 -6.82
N ILE A 241 13.41 -18.12 -7.34
CA ILE A 241 12.49 -19.13 -6.79
C ILE A 241 13.14 -20.14 -5.85
N THR A 242 14.48 -20.22 -5.79
CA THR A 242 15.16 -21.30 -5.04
C THR A 242 15.50 -20.94 -3.59
N ALA A 243 15.41 -19.65 -3.23
CA ALA A 243 15.68 -19.17 -1.88
C ALA A 243 14.71 -18.06 -1.45
N PRO A 244 14.30 -18.02 -0.18
CA PRO A 244 13.59 -16.88 0.37
C PRO A 244 14.49 -15.65 0.45
N THR A 245 13.89 -14.47 0.32
CA THR A 245 14.53 -13.20 0.70
C THR A 245 14.21 -12.91 2.15
N GLU A 246 15.23 -12.85 3.01
CA GLU A 246 15.13 -12.38 4.39
C GLU A 246 15.71 -10.96 4.48
N LYS A 247 15.06 -10.10 5.25
CA LYS A 247 15.59 -8.80 5.65
C LYS A 247 15.43 -8.61 7.14
N ASP A 248 16.56 -8.50 7.80
CA ASP A 248 16.69 -8.14 9.20
C ASP A 248 16.92 -6.62 9.30
N PHE A 249 15.92 -5.85 9.74
CA PHE A 249 16.06 -4.38 9.74
C PHE A 249 17.02 -3.86 10.82
N PHE A 250 17.31 -4.64 11.84
CA PHE A 250 18.27 -4.21 12.86
C PHE A 250 19.70 -4.41 12.35
N HIS A 251 19.98 -5.56 11.75
CA HIS A 251 21.28 -5.94 11.19
C HIS A 251 21.54 -5.28 9.83
N ASP A 252 20.63 -5.46 8.85
CA ASP A 252 20.84 -5.08 7.46
C ASP A 252 20.58 -3.59 7.20
N SER A 253 19.89 -2.91 8.12
CA SER A 253 19.55 -1.48 7.99
C SER A 253 20.19 -0.60 9.07
N GLY A 254 21.23 -1.10 9.75
CA GLY A 254 22.01 -0.33 10.74
C GLY A 254 21.17 0.20 11.91
N GLY A 255 20.30 -0.65 12.47
CA GLY A 255 19.40 -0.30 13.57
C GLY A 255 18.19 0.57 13.19
N LYS A 256 18.00 0.87 11.89
CA LYS A 256 16.83 1.61 11.38
C LYS A 256 15.65 0.65 11.19
N VAL A 257 15.06 0.27 12.32
CA VAL A 257 13.90 -0.62 12.36
C VAL A 257 12.62 0.18 12.03
N PRO A 258 11.83 -0.20 11.00
CA PRO A 258 10.62 0.53 10.65
C PRO A 258 9.59 0.51 11.76
N ALA A 259 9.06 1.67 12.14
CA ALA A 259 8.01 1.78 13.14
C ALA A 259 6.66 1.31 12.57
N VAL A 260 5.90 0.62 13.40
CA VAL A 260 4.53 0.15 13.12
C VAL A 260 3.66 0.73 14.22
N TYR A 261 2.66 1.51 13.83
CA TYR A 261 1.72 2.08 14.78
C TYR A 261 0.76 1.02 15.30
N ASP A 262 0.20 1.27 16.48
CA ASP A 262 -0.87 0.44 16.97
C ASP A 262 -2.08 0.51 16.05
N ASP A 263 -2.73 -0.64 15.91
CA ASP A 263 -3.87 -0.86 15.02
C ASP A 263 -3.61 -0.57 13.52
N ALA A 264 -2.35 -0.50 13.09
CA ALA A 264 -1.97 -0.32 11.69
C ALA A 264 -2.50 -1.47 10.80
N TYR A 265 -3.20 -1.13 9.72
CA TYR A 265 -3.59 -2.11 8.71
C TYR A 265 -2.40 -2.34 7.77
N LEU A 266 -1.76 -3.50 7.90
CA LEU A 266 -0.55 -3.82 7.13
C LEU A 266 -0.83 -4.78 5.98
N ASN A 267 -0.37 -4.42 4.78
CA ASN A 267 -0.39 -5.30 3.60
C ASN A 267 0.71 -4.91 2.60
N PHE A 268 0.78 -5.65 1.49
CA PHE A 268 1.82 -5.49 0.49
C PHE A 268 1.29 -4.94 -0.83
N ILE A 269 2.16 -4.23 -1.54
CA ILE A 269 2.05 -4.03 -2.98
C ILE A 269 3.28 -4.61 -3.66
N THR A 270 3.16 -5.00 -4.93
CA THR A 270 4.26 -5.60 -5.68
C THR A 270 4.34 -5.14 -7.12
N CYS A 271 5.53 -5.20 -7.71
CA CYS A 271 5.74 -5.09 -9.15
C CYS A 271 6.51 -6.32 -9.64
N PRO A 272 5.80 -7.30 -10.25
CA PRO A 272 6.39 -8.55 -10.73
C PRO A 272 6.94 -8.43 -12.15
N SER A 273 7.90 -9.28 -12.50
CA SER A 273 8.41 -9.46 -13.87
C SER A 273 7.43 -10.19 -14.81
N GLY A 274 6.42 -10.85 -14.26
CA GLY A 274 5.42 -11.64 -14.99
C GLY A 274 4.04 -11.60 -14.33
N SER A 275 3.11 -12.42 -14.82
CA SER A 275 1.77 -12.53 -14.24
C SER A 275 1.81 -13.29 -12.92
N LEU A 276 1.10 -12.77 -11.91
CA LEU A 276 0.95 -13.38 -10.59
C LEU A 276 -0.27 -14.29 -10.47
N SER A 277 -0.92 -14.63 -11.60
CA SER A 277 -2.07 -15.52 -11.61
C SER A 277 -1.74 -16.84 -10.91
N ALA A 278 -2.42 -17.10 -9.79
CA ALA A 278 -2.20 -18.26 -8.94
C ALA A 278 -0.75 -18.41 -8.41
N VAL A 279 0.07 -17.35 -8.45
CA VAL A 279 1.43 -17.37 -7.91
C VAL A 279 1.39 -16.97 -6.43
N PRO A 280 1.65 -17.89 -5.49
CA PRO A 280 1.62 -17.56 -4.09
C PRO A 280 2.86 -16.76 -3.69
N LEU A 281 2.64 -15.63 -3.02
CA LEU A 281 3.62 -14.99 -2.16
C LEU A 281 3.41 -15.49 -0.74
N PHE A 282 4.41 -16.07 -0.11
CA PHE A 282 4.33 -16.47 1.29
C PHE A 282 5.61 -16.11 2.03
N GLY A 283 5.51 -16.05 3.35
CA GLY A 283 6.61 -15.60 4.17
C GLY A 283 6.21 -15.45 5.63
N ASP A 284 7.11 -14.82 6.37
CA ASP A 284 6.92 -14.49 7.77
C ASP A 284 7.44 -13.11 8.11
N ALA A 285 7.00 -12.61 9.25
CA ALA A 285 7.48 -11.37 9.81
C ALA A 285 7.59 -11.50 11.32
N THR A 286 8.59 -10.82 11.87
CA THR A 286 8.72 -10.64 13.32
C THR A 286 8.54 -9.18 13.63
N PHE A 287 7.60 -8.89 14.54
CA PHE A 287 7.41 -7.58 15.14
C PHE A 287 7.98 -7.59 16.55
N ILE A 288 8.50 -6.47 17.00
CA ILE A 288 9.06 -6.29 18.34
C ILE A 288 8.63 -4.93 18.87
N TRP A 289 8.44 -4.79 20.17
CA TRP A 289 8.08 -3.50 20.76
C TRP A 289 8.87 -3.21 22.02
N THR A 290 8.92 -1.92 22.34
CA THR A 290 9.29 -1.43 23.67
C THR A 290 8.04 -1.35 24.55
N GLU A 291 8.24 -1.26 25.86
CA GLU A 291 7.26 -0.72 26.81
C GLU A 291 7.99 0.30 27.68
#